data_AF-N6UWQ7-F1
#
_entry.id   AF-N6UWQ7-F1
#
_cell.length_a   1.000
_cell.length_b   1.000
_cell.length_c   1.000
_cell.angle_alpha   90.00
_cell.angle_beta   90.00
_cell.angle_gamma   90.00
#
_symmetry.space_group_name_H-M   'P 1'
#
loop_
_entity.id
_entity.type
_entity.pdbx_description
1 polymer ?
#
loop_
_entity_poly.entity_id
_entity_poly.type
_entity_poly.pdbx_seq_one_letter_code
_entity_poly.pdbx_strand_id
1 'polypeptide(L)'
;MIFVPALFLLFLVILFPRFTKFMLTLFAFGILFAVASCVDHAHAQVPSEAMMRNAISFANCTAANAELESGKLHQIKMLGGDEVAVLVTSCAPVIDSYVHFCRASGYAEDHCYGDLRIMAEDALRKIGD
;
A
#
# COMPACT_ATOMS: atom_id res chain seq x y z
N MET A 1 -53.92 1.94 11.48
CA MET A 1 -53.43 0.55 11.67
C MET A 1 -51.91 0.43 11.93
N ILE A 2 -51.14 1.53 12.00
CA ILE A 2 -49.67 1.50 12.24
C ILE A 2 -49.32 1.57 13.74
N PHE A 3 -50.24 2.01 14.60
CA PHE A 3 -50.02 2.15 16.05
C PHE A 3 -49.87 0.81 16.79
N VAL A 4 -50.53 -0.25 16.30
CA VAL A 4 -50.51 -1.58 16.93
C VAL A 4 -49.12 -2.22 16.87
N PRO A 5 -48.41 -2.29 15.72
CA PRO A 5 -47.06 -2.84 15.69
C PRO A 5 -46.03 -2.00 16.46
N ALA A 6 -46.19 -0.67 16.48
CA ALA A 6 -45.30 0.22 17.23
C ALA A 6 -45.42 0.01 18.76
N LEU A 7 -46.64 -0.12 19.27
CA LEU A 7 -46.89 -0.42 20.69
C LEU A 7 -46.39 -1.81 21.09
N PHE A 8 -46.53 -2.80 20.21
CA PHE A 8 -46.04 -4.16 20.45
C PHE A 8 -44.50 -4.22 20.53
N LEU A 9 -43.81 -3.51 19.65
CA LEU A 9 -42.34 -3.38 19.71
C LEU A 9 -41.90 -2.67 21.01
N LEU A 10 -42.59 -1.62 21.41
CA LEU A 10 -42.27 -0.87 22.63
C LEU A 10 -42.49 -1.73 23.88
N PHE A 11 -43.54 -2.56 23.90
CA PHE A 11 -43.80 -3.53 24.96
C PHE A 11 -42.71 -4.62 25.02
N LEU A 12 -42.28 -5.17 23.88
CA LEU A 12 -41.18 -6.14 23.82
C LEU A 12 -39.83 -5.56 24.29
N VAL A 13 -39.56 -4.28 23.99
CA VAL A 13 -38.36 -3.57 24.44
C VAL A 13 -38.33 -3.43 25.97
N ILE A 14 -39.49 -3.17 26.58
CA ILE A 14 -39.62 -3.04 28.05
C ILE A 14 -39.55 -4.41 28.74
N LEU A 15 -40.17 -5.45 28.17
CA LEU A 15 -40.23 -6.78 28.79
C LEU A 15 -38.89 -7.54 28.74
N PHE A 16 -38.09 -7.31 27.69
CA PHE A 16 -36.83 -8.02 27.46
C PHE A 16 -35.65 -7.06 27.21
N PRO A 17 -35.28 -6.22 28.20
CA PRO A 17 -34.26 -5.19 28.03
C PRO A 17 -32.85 -5.75 27.76
N ARG A 18 -32.60 -7.00 28.16
CA ARG A 18 -31.33 -7.69 27.86
C ARG A 18 -31.27 -8.19 26.41
N PHE A 19 -32.38 -8.66 25.86
CA PHE A 19 -32.45 -9.18 24.49
C PHE A 19 -32.36 -8.05 23.46
N THR A 20 -33.03 -6.92 23.72
CA THR A 20 -32.94 -5.73 22.86
C THR A 20 -31.56 -5.10 22.85
N LYS A 21 -30.88 -5.01 24.01
CA LYS A 21 -29.48 -4.56 24.06
C LYS A 21 -28.56 -5.47 23.25
N PHE A 22 -28.72 -6.79 23.38
CA PHE A 22 -27.93 -7.78 22.65
C PHE A 22 -28.13 -7.65 21.12
N MET A 23 -29.37 -7.53 20.66
CA MET A 23 -29.70 -7.31 19.24
C MET A 23 -29.15 -5.98 18.71
N LEU A 24 -29.23 -4.90 19.49
CA LEU A 24 -28.65 -3.60 19.12
C LEU A 24 -27.13 -3.67 18.98
N THR A 25 -26.43 -4.35 19.89
CA THR A 25 -24.97 -4.54 19.75
C THR A 25 -24.60 -5.40 18.56
N LEU A 26 -25.36 -6.47 18.26
CA LEU A 26 -25.12 -7.27 17.05
C LEU A 26 -25.33 -6.46 15.77
N PHE A 27 -26.37 -5.64 15.73
CA PHE A 27 -26.65 -4.78 14.58
C PHE A 27 -25.56 -3.71 14.40
N ALA A 28 -25.13 -3.07 15.50
CA ALA A 28 -24.02 -2.12 15.49
C ALA A 28 -22.71 -2.78 15.02
N PHE A 29 -22.41 -3.99 15.51
CA PHE A 29 -21.22 -4.74 15.09
C PHE A 29 -21.29 -5.15 13.62
N GLY A 30 -22.48 -5.55 13.13
CA GLY A 30 -22.71 -5.87 11.72
C GLY A 30 -22.53 -4.66 10.81
N ILE A 31 -23.01 -3.48 11.21
CA ILE A 31 -22.78 -2.23 10.47
C ILE A 31 -21.28 -1.89 10.44
N LEU A 32 -20.58 -1.99 11.58
CA LEU A 32 -19.14 -1.75 11.63
C LEU A 32 -18.37 -2.71 10.72
N PHE A 33 -18.74 -3.99 10.69
CA PHE A 33 -18.12 -4.99 9.84
C PHE A 33 -18.39 -4.73 8.35
N ALA A 34 -19.60 -4.32 7.98
CA ALA A 34 -19.94 -3.92 6.62
C ALA A 34 -19.16 -2.68 6.17
N VAL A 35 -19.03 -1.67 7.04
CA VAL A 35 -18.22 -0.48 6.74
C VAL A 35 -16.74 -0.84 6.58
N ALA A 36 -16.18 -1.68 7.45
CA ALA A 36 -14.80 -2.16 7.33
C ALA A 36 -14.59 -2.91 6.01
N SER A 37 -15.51 -3.81 5.65
CA SER A 37 -15.52 -4.53 4.37
C SER A 37 -15.53 -3.60 3.16
N CYS A 38 -16.27 -2.49 3.20
CA CYS A 38 -16.30 -1.51 2.11
C CYS A 38 -15.00 -0.70 2.02
N VAL A 39 -14.35 -0.40 3.14
CA VAL A 39 -13.05 0.28 3.17
C VAL A 39 -11.95 -0.62 2.58
N ASP A 40 -11.94 -1.90 2.91
CA ASP A 40 -10.99 -2.87 2.36
C ASP A 40 -11.18 -3.08 0.86
N HIS A 41 -12.43 -3.10 0.38
CA HIS A 41 -12.73 -3.23 -1.06
C HIS A 41 -12.33 -1.98 -1.87
N ALA A 42 -12.47 -0.79 -1.28
CA ALA A 42 -12.00 0.45 -1.91
C ALA A 42 -10.47 0.53 -2.00
N HIS A 43 -9.74 -0.03 -1.02
CA HIS A 43 -8.27 -0.13 -1.08
C HIS A 43 -7.78 -1.23 -2.03
N ALA A 44 -8.55 -2.31 -2.22
CA ALA A 44 -8.20 -3.39 -3.15
C ALA A 44 -8.37 -3.02 -4.63
N GLN A 45 -9.03 -1.90 -4.95
CA GLN A 45 -9.29 -1.45 -6.33
C GLN A 45 -8.12 -0.70 -6.96
N VAL A 46 -7.07 -0.47 -6.17
CA VAL A 46 -5.81 0.10 -6.61
C VAL A 46 -5.00 -0.97 -7.38
N PRO A 47 -4.24 -0.62 -8.44
CA PRO A 47 -3.46 -1.58 -9.24
C PRO A 47 -2.23 -2.11 -8.48
N SER A 48 -2.44 -2.80 -7.36
CA SER A 48 -1.37 -3.39 -6.54
C SER A 48 -0.51 -4.35 -7.35
N GLU A 49 -1.11 -5.07 -8.29
CA GLU A 49 -0.41 -5.94 -9.24
C GLU A 49 0.50 -5.15 -10.19
N ALA A 50 0.04 -3.99 -10.71
CA ALA A 50 0.85 -3.16 -11.59
C ALA A 50 1.99 -2.48 -10.81
N MET A 51 1.73 -2.01 -9.59
CA MET A 51 2.77 -1.47 -8.71
C MET A 51 3.84 -2.51 -8.42
N MET A 52 3.43 -3.73 -8.04
CA MET A 52 4.35 -4.83 -7.74
C MET A 52 5.16 -5.26 -8.97
N ARG A 53 4.52 -5.34 -10.14
CA ARG A 53 5.20 -5.66 -11.40
C ARG A 53 6.28 -4.64 -11.73
N ASN A 54 5.98 -3.34 -11.58
CA ASN A 54 6.95 -2.28 -11.83
C ASN A 54 8.07 -2.26 -10.77
N ALA A 55 7.77 -2.58 -9.51
CA ALA A 55 8.78 -2.72 -8.47
C ALA A 55 9.77 -3.85 -8.81
N ILE A 56 9.27 -5.01 -9.26
CA ILE A 56 10.12 -6.12 -9.71
C ILE A 56 10.95 -5.75 -10.94
N SER A 57 10.34 -5.10 -11.93
CA SER A 57 11.07 -4.62 -13.11
C SER A 57 12.17 -3.64 -12.73
N PHE A 58 11.92 -2.76 -11.76
CA PHE A 58 12.90 -1.81 -11.26
C PHE A 58 14.03 -2.53 -10.53
N ALA A 59 13.71 -3.42 -9.60
CA ALA A 59 14.69 -4.20 -8.85
C ALA A 59 15.59 -5.06 -9.75
N ASN A 60 15.04 -5.64 -10.81
CA ASN A 60 15.82 -6.39 -11.79
C ASN A 60 16.75 -5.48 -12.61
N CYS A 61 16.27 -4.29 -13.00
CA CYS A 61 17.07 -3.30 -13.70
C CYS A 61 18.22 -2.78 -12.83
N THR A 62 17.94 -2.43 -11.56
CA THR A 62 18.99 -1.97 -10.63
C THR A 62 19.98 -3.07 -10.30
N ALA A 63 19.54 -4.32 -10.10
CA ALA A 63 20.47 -5.44 -9.90
C ALA A 63 21.38 -5.65 -11.11
N ALA A 64 20.83 -5.66 -12.32
CA ALA A 64 21.62 -5.82 -13.55
C ALA A 64 22.61 -4.67 -13.76
N ASN A 65 22.18 -3.42 -13.56
CA ASN A 65 23.05 -2.25 -13.71
C ASN A 65 24.08 -2.15 -12.58
N ALA A 66 23.76 -2.59 -11.36
CA ALA A 66 24.73 -2.67 -10.27
C ALA A 66 25.88 -3.61 -10.65
N GLU A 67 25.58 -4.80 -11.17
CA GLU A 67 26.62 -5.74 -11.61
C GLU A 67 27.43 -5.21 -12.81
N LEU A 68 26.75 -4.73 -13.84
CA LEU A 68 27.36 -4.25 -15.09
C LEU A 68 28.24 -3.01 -14.89
N GLU A 69 27.77 -2.08 -14.05
CA GLU A 69 28.40 -0.78 -13.84
C GLU A 69 29.07 -0.64 -12.47
N SER A 70 29.23 -1.75 -11.72
CA SER A 70 29.86 -1.81 -10.39
C SER A 70 31.14 -0.97 -10.29
N GLY A 71 32.08 -1.15 -11.23
CA GLY A 71 33.32 -0.37 -11.24
C GLY A 71 33.11 1.16 -11.39
N LYS A 72 32.12 1.58 -12.17
CA LYS A 72 31.79 3.02 -12.34
C LYS A 72 31.04 3.56 -11.12
N LEU A 73 30.12 2.77 -10.56
CA LEU A 73 29.37 3.12 -9.35
C LEU A 73 30.33 3.27 -8.16
N HIS A 74 31.25 2.33 -7.99
CA HIS A 74 32.33 2.43 -7.01
C HIS A 74 33.19 3.68 -7.20
N GLN A 75 33.54 4.02 -8.45
CA GLN A 75 34.29 5.24 -8.74
C GLN A 75 33.49 6.50 -8.36
N ILE A 76 32.18 6.54 -8.66
CA ILE A 76 31.30 7.64 -8.28
C ILE A 76 31.25 7.80 -6.76
N LYS A 77 31.12 6.69 -6.02
CA LYS A 77 31.19 6.66 -4.55
C LYS A 77 32.47 7.30 -4.03
N MET A 78 33.61 6.88 -4.56
CA MET A 78 34.93 7.35 -4.15
C MET A 78 35.16 8.84 -4.44
N LEU A 79 34.45 9.39 -5.43
CA LEU A 79 34.43 10.82 -5.73
C LEU A 79 33.44 11.61 -4.86
N GLY A 80 32.72 10.95 -3.94
CA GLY A 80 31.71 11.55 -3.09
C GLY A 80 30.35 11.75 -3.77
N GLY A 81 30.12 11.09 -4.92
CA GLY A 81 28.85 11.12 -5.63
C GLY A 81 27.81 10.17 -5.03
N ASP A 82 26.54 10.40 -5.36
CA ASP A 82 25.42 9.54 -4.97
C ASP A 82 25.26 8.39 -5.99
N GLU A 83 25.98 7.31 -5.76
CA GLU A 83 25.92 6.07 -6.54
C GLU A 83 24.50 5.48 -6.60
N VAL A 84 23.70 5.66 -5.54
CA VAL A 84 22.33 5.17 -5.46
C VAL A 84 21.45 5.96 -6.43
N ALA A 85 21.55 7.29 -6.41
CA ALA A 85 20.81 8.13 -7.34
C ALA A 85 21.16 7.82 -8.80
N VAL A 86 22.44 7.59 -9.11
CA VAL A 86 22.88 7.18 -10.45
C VAL A 86 22.27 5.85 -10.84
N LEU A 87 22.31 4.85 -9.94
CA LEU A 87 21.72 3.54 -10.20
C LEU A 87 20.20 3.63 -10.39
N VAL A 88 19.51 4.40 -9.57
CA VAL A 88 18.07 4.64 -9.72
C VAL A 88 17.77 5.24 -11.09
N THR A 89 18.47 6.32 -11.48
CA THR A 89 18.24 7.01 -12.76
C THR A 89 18.55 6.16 -13.99
N SER A 90 19.44 5.17 -13.88
CA SER A 90 19.70 4.22 -14.97
C SER A 90 18.47 3.40 -15.40
N CYS A 91 17.45 3.35 -14.55
CA CYS A 91 16.19 2.62 -14.75
C CYS A 91 14.97 3.56 -14.96
N ALA A 92 15.20 4.80 -15.40
CA ALA A 92 14.20 5.86 -15.59
C ALA A 92 12.81 5.43 -16.12
N PRO A 93 12.68 4.67 -17.23
CA PRO A 93 11.35 4.32 -17.77
C PRO A 93 10.49 3.48 -16.81
N VAL A 94 11.13 2.73 -15.89
CA VAL A 94 10.42 1.91 -14.90
C VAL A 94 10.04 2.71 -13.66
N ILE A 95 10.84 3.74 -13.33
CA ILE A 95 10.57 4.67 -12.22
C ILE A 95 9.22 5.36 -12.41
N ASP A 96 9.00 5.96 -13.58
CA ASP A 96 7.78 6.73 -13.85
C ASP A 96 6.53 5.86 -13.70
N SER A 97 6.61 4.62 -14.18
CA SER A 97 5.53 3.63 -14.08
C SER A 97 5.28 3.23 -12.63
N TYR A 98 6.33 2.93 -11.86
CA TYR A 98 6.20 2.59 -10.44
C TYR A 98 5.61 3.76 -9.62
N VAL A 99 6.15 4.97 -9.77
CA VAL A 99 5.70 6.17 -9.05
C VAL A 99 4.25 6.50 -9.40
N HIS A 100 3.86 6.35 -10.66
CA HIS A 100 2.46 6.51 -11.08
C HIS A 100 1.52 5.57 -10.31
N PHE A 101 1.81 4.26 -10.27
CA PHE A 101 0.95 3.30 -9.58
C PHE A 101 1.04 3.43 -8.05
N CYS A 102 2.19 3.76 -7.50
CA CYS A 102 2.37 4.02 -6.07
C CYS A 102 1.52 5.21 -5.61
N ARG A 103 1.52 6.31 -6.37
CA ARG A 103 0.65 7.47 -6.09
C ARG A 103 -0.83 7.14 -6.29
N ALA A 104 -1.16 6.38 -7.33
CA ALA A 104 -2.54 5.91 -7.55
C ALA A 104 -3.03 5.01 -6.39
N SER A 105 -2.10 4.43 -5.61
CA SER A 105 -2.37 3.64 -4.41
C SER A 105 -2.57 4.48 -3.14
N GLY A 106 -2.48 5.80 -3.23
CA GLY A 106 -2.65 6.70 -2.09
C GLY A 106 -1.39 6.94 -1.28
N TYR A 107 -0.23 6.41 -1.70
CA TYR A 107 1.05 6.73 -1.07
C TYR A 107 1.53 8.13 -1.48
N ALA A 108 2.20 8.81 -0.57
CA ALA A 108 2.86 10.07 -0.88
C ALA A 108 4.08 9.83 -1.78
N GLU A 109 4.36 10.79 -2.66
CA GLU A 109 5.36 10.65 -3.72
C GLU A 109 6.78 10.44 -3.18
N ASP A 110 7.11 11.08 -2.07
CA ASP A 110 8.36 10.90 -1.32
C ASP A 110 8.54 9.46 -0.82
N HIS A 111 7.47 8.79 -0.38
CA HIS A 111 7.53 7.36 -0.05
C HIS A 111 7.82 6.49 -1.27
N CYS A 112 7.20 6.80 -2.42
CA CYS A 112 7.44 6.05 -3.65
C CYS A 112 8.92 6.14 -4.10
N TYR A 113 9.51 7.33 -4.07
CA TYR A 113 10.94 7.47 -4.38
C TYR A 113 11.84 6.86 -3.29
N GLY A 114 11.41 6.89 -2.03
CA GLY A 114 12.08 6.21 -0.92
C GLY A 114 12.19 4.70 -1.14
N ASP A 115 11.12 4.05 -1.58
CA ASP A 115 11.10 2.61 -1.87
C ASP A 115 12.06 2.25 -3.02
N LEU A 116 12.09 3.06 -4.09
CA LEU A 116 13.04 2.90 -5.19
C LEU A 116 14.49 3.04 -4.72
N ARG A 117 14.76 4.01 -3.84
CA ARG A 117 16.09 4.19 -3.24
C ARG A 117 16.51 2.96 -2.45
N ILE A 118 15.63 2.43 -1.60
CA ILE A 118 15.90 1.23 -0.79
C ILE A 118 16.20 0.02 -1.69
N MET A 119 15.43 -0.17 -2.78
CA MET A 119 15.67 -1.25 -3.74
C MET A 119 17.03 -1.13 -4.44
N ALA A 120 17.45 0.10 -4.78
CA ALA A 120 18.77 0.34 -5.36
C ALA A 120 19.91 0.13 -4.34
N GLU A 121 19.72 0.56 -3.09
CA GLU A 121 20.67 0.30 -1.99
C GLU A 121 20.85 -1.20 -1.73
N ASP A 122 19.76 -1.99 -1.76
CA ASP A 122 19.82 -3.45 -1.63
C ASP A 122 20.59 -4.11 -2.80
N ALA A 123 20.41 -3.59 -4.02
CA ALA A 123 21.15 -4.07 -5.19
C ALA A 123 22.66 -3.82 -5.07
N LEU A 124 23.07 -2.62 -4.67
CA LEU A 124 24.49 -2.28 -4.42
C LEU A 124 25.08 -3.12 -3.28
N ARG A 125 24.33 -3.30 -2.20
CA ARG A 125 24.77 -4.11 -1.06
C ARG A 125 25.05 -5.57 -1.43
N LYS A 126 24.30 -6.14 -2.39
CA LYS A 126 24.50 -7.52 -2.87
C LYS A 126 25.80 -7.71 -3.64
N ILE A 127 26.27 -6.68 -4.34
CA ILE A 127 27.53 -6.74 -5.09
C ILE A 127 28.76 -6.35 -4.26
N GLY A 128 28.55 -5.93 -3.01
CA GLY A 128 29.63 -5.61 -2.07
C GLY A 128 30.12 -4.16 -2.12
N ASP A 129 29.32 -3.26 -2.71
CA ASP A 129 29.56 -1.82 -2.67
C ASP A 129 28.90 -1.14 -1.45
#